data_AF-A0A2M8P8N7-F1
#
_entry.id   AF-A0A2M8P8N7-F1
#
_cell.length_a   1.000
_cell.length_b   1.000
_cell.length_c   1.000
_cell.angle_alpha   90.00
_cell.angle_beta   90.00
_cell.angle_gamma   90.00
#
_symmetry.space_group_name_H-M   'P 1'
#
loop_
_entity.id
_entity.type
_entity.pdbx_description
1 polymer ?
#
loop_
_entity_poly.entity_id
_entity_poly.type
_entity_poly.pdbx_seq_one_letter_code
_entity_poly.pdbx_strand_id
1 'polypeptide(L)'
;PAEVPALLEIQRVVTIFRELRSGITADGKTKLKMPSSTLSTAEAISVITGGMAMAAHFGDGVVRAQDLAGGMIGAIIKDPVQDRVVWLEYLETVVKTREAWDDLYRACRALL
;
A
#
# COMPACT_ATOMS: atom_id res chain seq x y z
N PRO A 1 -5.74 -13.43 -18.85
CA PRO A 1 -5.68 -11.99 -18.51
C PRO A 1 -6.16 -11.78 -17.08
N ALA A 2 -5.41 -11.10 -16.21
CA ALA A 2 -5.92 -10.73 -14.90
C ALA A 2 -7.13 -9.79 -15.09
N GLU A 3 -8.18 -9.95 -14.28
CA GLU A 3 -9.31 -9.02 -14.31
C GLU A 3 -8.83 -7.59 -14.01
N VAL A 4 -9.45 -6.60 -14.67
CA VAL A 4 -9.09 -5.17 -14.56
C VAL A 4 -8.91 -4.66 -13.12
N PRO A 5 -9.71 -5.09 -12.10
CA PRO A 5 -9.52 -4.67 -10.71
C PRO A 5 -8.14 -5.04 -10.14
N ALA A 6 -7.60 -6.20 -10.49
CA ALA A 6 -6.30 -6.64 -9.98
C ALA A 6 -5.16 -5.73 -10.47
N LEU A 7 -5.26 -5.18 -11.69
CA LEU A 7 -4.23 -4.31 -12.24
C LEU A 7 -4.15 -2.97 -11.50
N LEU A 8 -5.29 -2.37 -11.17
CA LEU A 8 -5.33 -1.11 -10.42
C LEU A 8 -4.68 -1.26 -9.05
N GLU A 9 -5.00 -2.33 -8.34
CA GLU A 9 -4.44 -2.59 -7.01
C GLU A 9 -2.94 -2.89 -7.06
N ILE A 10 -2.47 -3.62 -8.07
CA ILE A 10 -1.03 -3.79 -8.32
C ILE A 10 -0.34 -2.43 -8.52
N GLN A 11 -0.93 -1.55 -9.35
CA GLN A 11 -0.37 -0.22 -9.59
C GLN A 11 -0.31 0.62 -8.32
N ARG A 12 -1.36 0.59 -7.48
CA ARG A 12 -1.40 1.30 -6.19
C ARG A 12 -0.29 0.82 -5.26
N VAL A 13 -0.15 -0.49 -5.05
CA VAL A 13 0.90 -1.08 -4.20
C VAL A 13 2.30 -0.72 -4.70
N VAL A 14 2.56 -0.93 -5.99
CA VAL A 14 3.88 -0.62 -6.59
C VAL A 14 4.20 0.87 -6.51
N THR A 15 3.21 1.74 -6.70
CA THR A 15 3.37 3.19 -6.57
C THR A 15 3.77 3.57 -5.15
N ILE A 16 3.05 3.06 -4.13
CA ILE A 16 3.37 3.33 -2.72
C ILE A 16 4.78 2.88 -2.39
N PHE A 17 5.15 1.66 -2.79
CA PHE A 17 6.47 1.10 -2.52
C PHE A 17 7.57 1.94 -3.18
N ARG A 18 7.36 2.35 -4.44
CA ARG A 18 8.31 3.18 -5.17
C ARG A 18 8.51 4.53 -4.50
N GLU A 19 7.42 5.18 -4.10
CA GLU A 19 7.46 6.51 -3.50
C GLU A 19 8.15 6.51 -2.15
N LEU A 20 7.73 5.62 -1.24
CA LEU A 20 8.35 5.49 0.08
C LEU A 20 9.83 5.07 -0.01
N ARG A 21 10.18 4.17 -0.94
CA ARG A 21 11.58 3.75 -1.16
C ARG A 21 12.44 4.85 -1.76
N SER A 22 11.86 5.74 -2.56
CA SER A 22 12.58 6.86 -3.17
C SER A 22 12.60 8.12 -2.31
N GLY A 23 11.80 8.17 -1.23
CA GLY A 23 11.63 9.35 -0.40
C GLY A 23 11.00 10.52 -1.15
N ILE A 24 10.24 10.26 -2.22
CA ILE A 24 9.60 11.28 -3.04
C ILE A 24 8.36 10.72 -3.78
N THR A 25 7.34 11.55 -4.00
CA THR A 25 6.17 11.16 -4.79
C THR A 25 6.53 10.90 -6.25
N ALA A 26 5.69 10.11 -6.95
CA ALA A 26 5.90 9.70 -8.33
C ALA A 26 6.00 10.88 -9.32
N ASP A 27 5.38 12.01 -8.99
CA ASP A 27 5.42 13.26 -9.74
C ASP A 27 6.60 14.16 -9.34
N GLY A 28 7.43 13.76 -8.37
CA GLY A 28 8.61 14.48 -7.92
C GLY A 28 8.33 15.73 -7.06
N LYS A 29 7.08 15.98 -6.66
CA LYS A 29 6.70 17.24 -6.00
C LYS A 29 6.85 17.23 -4.48
N THR A 30 6.66 16.07 -3.85
CA THR A 30 6.59 15.97 -2.39
C THR A 30 7.69 15.06 -1.88
N LYS A 31 8.59 15.59 -1.04
CA LYS A 31 9.57 14.77 -0.31
C LYS A 31 8.87 13.99 0.79
N LEU A 32 9.28 12.73 0.95
CA LEU A 32 8.71 11.79 1.89
C LEU A 32 9.79 11.27 2.84
N LYS A 33 9.39 10.96 4.07
CA LYS A 33 10.23 10.16 4.94
C LYS A 33 10.28 8.73 4.41
N MET A 34 11.44 8.10 4.53
CA MET A 34 11.63 6.71 4.14
C MET A 34 11.43 5.83 5.37
N PRO A 35 10.65 4.74 5.29
CA PRO A 35 10.61 3.74 6.35
C PRO A 35 11.95 2.97 6.39
N SER A 36 12.18 2.25 7.48
CA SER A 36 13.33 1.35 7.63
C SER A 36 13.26 0.12 6.70
N SER A 37 12.08 -0.18 6.15
CA SER A 37 11.82 -1.30 5.24
C SER A 37 12.51 -1.15 3.87
N THR A 38 12.90 -2.27 3.26
CA THR A 38 13.50 -2.31 1.92
C THR A 38 12.52 -2.01 0.79
N LEU A 39 11.24 -2.33 0.99
CA LEU A 39 10.16 -2.18 -0.01
C LEU A 39 10.55 -2.77 -1.37
N SER A 40 10.98 -4.03 -1.34
CA SER A 40 11.45 -4.77 -2.50
C SER A 40 10.30 -5.23 -3.41
N THR A 41 10.64 -5.61 -4.65
CA THR A 41 9.67 -6.22 -5.57
C THR A 41 9.06 -7.51 -5.00
N ALA A 42 9.86 -8.29 -4.27
CA ALA A 42 9.39 -9.53 -3.64
C ALA A 42 8.34 -9.26 -2.55
N GLU A 43 8.48 -8.16 -1.80
CA GLU A 43 7.48 -7.75 -0.82
C GLU A 43 6.18 -7.30 -1.50
N ALA A 44 6.26 -6.54 -2.60
CA ALA A 44 5.08 -6.15 -3.37
C ALA A 44 4.33 -7.37 -3.94
N ILE A 45 5.05 -8.35 -4.49
CA ILE A 45 4.45 -9.62 -4.95
C ILE A 45 3.78 -10.36 -3.80
N SER A 46 4.41 -10.41 -2.62
CA SER A 46 3.85 -11.06 -1.43
C SER A 46 2.55 -10.39 -0.99
N VAL A 47 2.49 -9.05 -0.98
CA VAL A 47 1.27 -8.29 -0.64
C VAL A 47 0.13 -8.62 -1.61
N ILE A 48 0.40 -8.59 -2.92
CA ILE A 48 -0.62 -8.87 -3.94
C ILE A 48 -1.08 -10.32 -3.88
N THR A 49 -0.15 -11.27 -3.72
CA THR A 49 -0.48 -12.71 -3.62
C THR A 49 -1.32 -12.99 -2.38
N GLY A 50 -0.96 -12.40 -1.24
CA GLY A 50 -1.75 -12.48 -0.02
C GLY A 50 -3.15 -11.89 -0.21
N GLY A 51 -3.27 -10.71 -0.83
CA GLY A 51 -4.57 -10.10 -1.12
C GLY A 51 -5.44 -10.91 -2.07
N MET A 52 -4.85 -11.52 -3.11
CA MET A 52 -5.57 -12.45 -3.98
C MET A 52 -6.10 -13.67 -3.21
N ALA A 53 -5.30 -14.24 -2.29
CA ALA A 53 -5.75 -15.33 -1.45
C ALA A 53 -6.87 -14.90 -0.49
N MET A 54 -6.78 -13.70 0.09
CA MET A 54 -7.83 -13.15 0.96
C MET A 54 -9.14 -12.96 0.18
N ALA A 55 -9.09 -12.34 -0.99
CA ALA A 55 -10.28 -12.15 -1.83
C ALA A 55 -10.89 -13.48 -2.29
N ALA A 56 -10.07 -14.47 -2.66
CA ALA A 56 -10.55 -15.77 -3.14
C ALA A 56 -11.15 -16.65 -2.05
N HIS A 57 -10.61 -16.62 -0.83
CA HIS A 57 -11.03 -17.52 0.26
C HIS A 57 -11.98 -16.87 1.26
N PHE A 58 -11.92 -15.56 1.42
CA PHE A 58 -12.66 -14.81 2.44
C PHE A 58 -13.49 -13.65 1.86
N GLY A 59 -13.40 -13.40 0.55
CA GLY A 59 -14.18 -12.40 -0.16
C GLY A 59 -15.04 -13.00 -1.27
N ASP A 60 -15.27 -12.22 -2.32
CA ASP A 60 -16.04 -12.59 -3.51
C ASP A 60 -15.14 -12.85 -4.74
N GLY A 61 -13.84 -13.07 -4.52
CA GLY A 61 -12.85 -13.24 -5.57
C GLY A 61 -12.30 -11.94 -6.17
N VAL A 62 -12.89 -10.78 -5.86
CA VAL A 62 -12.42 -9.48 -6.35
C VAL A 62 -11.49 -8.83 -5.33
N VAL A 63 -10.25 -8.62 -5.71
CA VAL A 63 -9.24 -7.95 -4.86
C VAL A 63 -9.63 -6.49 -4.65
N ARG A 64 -9.69 -6.08 -3.38
CA ARG A 64 -9.92 -4.70 -2.95
C ARG A 64 -8.84 -4.23 -1.99
N ALA A 65 -8.82 -2.92 -1.73
CA ALA A 65 -7.92 -2.30 -0.77
C ALA A 65 -7.86 -3.00 0.61
N GLN A 66 -9.00 -3.52 1.09
CA GLN A 66 -9.09 -4.21 2.39
C GLN A 66 -8.26 -5.50 2.43
N ASP A 67 -8.21 -6.23 1.30
CA ASP A 67 -7.44 -7.46 1.17
C ASP A 67 -5.92 -7.21 1.20
N LEU A 68 -5.50 -5.97 0.88
CA LEU A 68 -4.11 -5.59 0.73
C LEU A 68 -3.58 -4.80 1.92
N ALA A 69 -4.45 -4.10 2.67
CA ALA A 69 -4.06 -3.17 3.71
C ALA A 69 -3.16 -3.80 4.79
N GLY A 70 -3.54 -4.99 5.28
CA GLY A 70 -2.74 -5.71 6.28
C GLY A 70 -1.36 -6.13 5.75
N GLY A 71 -1.32 -6.64 4.51
CA GLY A 71 -0.06 -7.02 3.85
C GLY A 71 0.87 -5.82 3.65
N MET A 72 0.33 -4.69 3.19
CA MET A 72 1.11 -3.45 3.03
C MET A 72 1.66 -2.96 4.37
N ILE A 73 0.87 -2.95 5.44
CA ILE A 73 1.32 -2.52 6.76
C ILE A 73 2.47 -3.41 7.24
N GLY A 74 2.36 -4.74 7.12
CA GLY A 74 3.44 -5.66 7.51
C GLY A 74 4.70 -5.55 6.63
N ALA A 75 4.57 -5.11 5.39
CA ALA A 75 5.70 -4.84 4.51
C ALA A 75 6.37 -3.49 4.80
N ILE A 76 5.57 -2.45 5.11
CA ILE A 76 6.04 -1.06 5.27
C ILE A 76 6.56 -0.81 6.69
N ILE A 77 5.86 -1.30 7.72
CA ILE A 77 6.18 -1.05 9.13
C ILE A 77 7.03 -2.21 9.68
N LYS A 78 8.35 -2.02 9.78
CA LYS A 78 9.26 -2.97 10.44
C LYS A 78 9.64 -2.51 11.84
N ASP A 79 9.84 -1.20 12.02
CA ASP A 79 9.90 -0.55 13.32
C ASP A 79 8.50 -0.04 13.70
N PRO A 80 7.85 -0.58 14.75
CA PRO A 80 6.48 -0.25 15.10
C PRO A 80 6.27 1.20 15.56
N VAL A 81 7.35 1.91 15.92
CA VAL A 81 7.30 3.30 16.39
C VAL A 81 7.64 4.24 15.25
N GLN A 82 8.83 4.08 14.65
CA GLN A 82 9.33 5.02 13.65
C GLN A 82 8.58 4.88 12.31
N ASP A 83 8.43 3.65 11.81
CA ASP A 83 7.81 3.43 10.50
C ASP A 83 6.30 3.71 10.53
N ARG A 84 5.66 3.52 11.70
CA ARG A 84 4.25 3.89 11.87
C ARG A 84 4.02 5.38 11.68
N VAL A 85 4.93 6.23 12.15
CA VAL A 85 4.85 7.68 11.94
C VAL A 85 5.03 8.01 10.45
N VAL A 86 6.02 7.40 9.80
CA VAL A 86 6.26 7.57 8.35
C VAL A 86 5.03 7.18 7.53
N TRP A 87 4.43 6.04 7.85
CA TRP A 87 3.26 5.54 7.15
C TRP A 87 2.02 6.42 7.34
N LEU A 88 1.75 6.86 8.57
CA LEU A 88 0.63 7.77 8.86
C LEU A 88 0.79 9.11 8.13
N GLU A 89 1.98 9.67 8.11
CA GLU A 89 2.26 10.92 7.39
C GLU A 89 2.01 10.75 5.88
N TYR A 90 2.49 9.66 5.29
CA TYR A 90 2.24 9.35 3.88
C TYR A 90 0.74 9.15 3.58
N LEU A 91 0.00 8.47 4.45
CA LEU A 91 -1.44 8.31 4.30
C LEU A 91 -2.19 9.65 4.29
N GLU A 92 -1.88 10.53 5.25
CA GLU A 92 -2.59 11.81 5.41
C GLU A 92 -2.21 12.85 4.36
N THR A 93 -0.97 12.82 3.85
CA THR A 93 -0.45 13.84 2.92
C THR A 93 -0.56 13.44 1.45
N VAL A 94 -0.38 12.15 1.14
CA VAL A 94 -0.32 11.65 -0.23
C VAL A 94 -1.55 10.84 -0.59
N VAL A 95 -1.89 9.81 0.19
CA VAL A 95 -2.99 8.90 -0.18
C VAL A 95 -4.34 9.60 -0.09
N LYS A 96 -4.59 10.33 1.00
CA LYS A 96 -5.84 11.06 1.25
C LYS A 96 -6.12 12.16 0.21
N THR A 97 -5.09 12.69 -0.44
CA THR A 97 -5.23 13.79 -1.41
C THR A 97 -5.37 13.31 -2.85
N ARG A 98 -5.12 12.01 -3.10
CA ARG A 98 -5.26 11.41 -4.44
C ARG A 98 -6.71 11.05 -4.72
N GLU A 99 -7.17 11.44 -5.91
CA GLU A 99 -8.48 11.06 -6.43
C GLU A 99 -8.59 9.53 -6.52
N ALA A 100 -9.74 9.00 -6.11
CA ALA A 100 -10.03 7.57 -6.11
C ALA A 100 -9.06 6.72 -5.28
N TRP A 101 -8.49 7.23 -4.18
CA TRP A 101 -7.68 6.44 -3.22
C TRP A 101 -8.31 6.38 -1.82
N ASP A 102 -9.55 6.87 -1.67
CA ASP A 102 -10.28 6.93 -0.40
C ASP A 102 -10.51 5.57 0.25
N ASP A 103 -10.74 4.54 -0.56
CA ASP A 103 -10.91 3.15 -0.12
C ASP A 103 -9.63 2.61 0.52
N LEU A 104 -8.50 2.84 -0.13
CA LEU A 104 -7.18 2.46 0.36
C LEU A 104 -6.80 3.21 1.63
N TYR A 105 -7.02 4.52 1.65
CA TYR A 105 -6.81 5.33 2.85
C TYR A 105 -7.60 4.79 4.04
N ARG A 106 -8.90 4.53 3.87
CA ARG A 106 -9.77 4.01 4.93
C ARG A 106 -9.34 2.61 5.39
N ALA A 107 -9.04 1.71 4.45
CA ALA A 107 -8.61 0.34 4.75
C ALA A 107 -7.32 0.33 5.58
N CYS A 108 -6.32 1.13 5.19
CA CYS A 108 -5.08 1.23 5.94
C CYS A 108 -5.24 1.94 7.29
N ARG A 109 -6.05 3.01 7.37
CA ARG A 109 -6.30 3.72 8.64
C ARG A 109 -7.03 2.86 9.67
N ALA A 110 -7.92 1.96 9.24
CA ALA A 110 -8.65 1.08 10.15
C ALA A 110 -7.76 0.06 10.87
N LEU A 111 -6.55 -0.18 10.37
CA LEU A 111 -5.59 -1.17 10.89
C LEU A 111 -4.45 -0.53 11.71
N LEU A 112 -4.48 0.78 11.92
CA LEU A 112 -3.44 1.56 12.62
C LEU A 112 -3.91 2.05 13.97
#